data_AF-A0A933FC95-F1
#
_entry.id   AF-A0A933FC95-F1
#
_cell.length_a   1.000
_cell.length_b   1.000
_cell.length_c   1.000
_cell.angle_alpha   90.00
_cell.angle_beta   90.00
_cell.angle_gamma   90.00
#
_symmetry.space_group_name_H-M   'P 1'
#
loop_
_entity.id
_entity.type
_entity.pdbx_description
1 polymer ?
#
loop_
_entity_poly.entity_id
_entity_poly.type
_entity_poly.pdbx_seq_one_letter_code
_entity_poly.pdbx_strand_id
1 'polypeptide(L)'
;MSGPRTHSWAFARRFRAGAFGWKSQPAITRVKEAVAEITRVARRDPVLAAEGAVLFLEKVSPALQHVDGSSGAIGTAVNHAVDVLAALIARAPADDATRDRWLERLWDAYLGETIPYIERLGDHWGALCATRARASGWANRLLPTLRTAWADRRPGGYFPGTPLCLSSLLAAGRCQELLDILQTAPFVWWGDRQWGVRALAALGRIDEAIAYARASLGPNDGPGRMARLCEEILLAAGRANEAYRDYAIEANWGMSRLATFRVIARKYPHKDNAAILRDLIESTPGDEGKWFATAKDLGLLDLAVQLAHRSPCDPKTLNRAARDRATTDPAFAHEVALASLRWLSEGWGYEITGLDVLTAYEAATRAARAIGCEDATRARILALVEGDRSPGAFVAQVLRPRLGLA
;
A
#
# COMPACT_ATOMS: atom_id res chain seq x y z
N MET A 1 -19.57 -23.27 -42.78
CA MET A 1 -19.54 -23.11 -41.30
C MET A 1 -18.11 -22.81 -40.90
N SER A 2 -17.76 -21.54 -40.65
CA SER A 2 -16.44 -21.21 -40.09
C SER A 2 -16.43 -21.64 -38.62
N GLY A 3 -15.50 -22.52 -38.24
CA GLY A 3 -15.32 -22.94 -36.86
C GLY A 3 -15.08 -21.73 -35.92
N PRO A 4 -15.25 -21.90 -34.61
CA PRO A 4 -15.07 -20.81 -33.65
C PRO A 4 -13.66 -20.22 -33.81
N ARG A 5 -13.58 -18.92 -34.14
CA ARG A 5 -12.29 -18.23 -34.25
C ARG A 5 -11.65 -18.18 -32.87
N THR A 6 -10.61 -18.97 -32.66
CA THR A 6 -9.76 -18.89 -31.46
C THR A 6 -9.11 -17.51 -31.43
N HIS A 7 -9.44 -16.71 -30.41
CA HIS A 7 -8.82 -15.40 -30.23
C HIS A 7 -7.31 -15.56 -30.02
N SER A 8 -6.51 -14.82 -30.77
CA SER A 8 -5.05 -14.88 -30.66
C SER A 8 -4.56 -13.87 -29.63
N TRP A 9 -4.21 -14.37 -28.44
CA TRP A 9 -3.63 -13.56 -27.36
C TRP A 9 -2.16 -13.26 -27.63
N ALA A 10 -1.79 -11.98 -27.69
CA ALA A 10 -0.41 -11.56 -27.89
C ALA A 10 0.46 -11.93 -26.69
N PHE A 11 -0.06 -11.80 -25.46
CA PHE A 11 0.66 -12.23 -24.26
C PHE A 11 0.98 -13.74 -24.26
N ALA A 12 0.09 -14.60 -24.78
CA ALA A 12 0.25 -16.06 -24.67
C ALA A 12 1.55 -16.55 -25.33
N ARG A 13 1.99 -15.90 -26.41
CA ARG A 13 3.27 -16.18 -27.08
C ARG A 13 4.50 -15.71 -26.30
N ARG A 14 4.33 -14.72 -25.42
CA ARG A 14 5.39 -14.09 -24.61
C ARG A 14 5.62 -14.83 -23.29
N PHE A 15 4.58 -15.42 -22.72
CA PHE A 15 4.63 -16.20 -21.48
C PHE A 15 4.79 -17.71 -21.76
N ARG A 16 5.91 -18.08 -22.39
CA ARG A 16 6.36 -19.47 -22.48
C ARG A 16 7.18 -19.81 -21.23
N ALA A 17 7.26 -21.09 -20.84
CA ALA A 17 8.07 -21.52 -19.71
C ALA A 17 9.53 -21.03 -19.87
N GLY A 18 10.08 -20.43 -18.81
CA GLY A 18 11.43 -19.84 -18.83
C GLY A 18 11.65 -18.69 -19.83
N ALA A 19 10.60 -18.02 -20.29
CA ALA A 19 10.73 -16.94 -21.29
C ALA A 19 11.48 -15.69 -20.80
N PHE A 20 11.63 -15.52 -19.49
CA PHE A 20 12.31 -14.40 -18.87
C PHE A 20 13.61 -14.84 -18.20
N GLY A 21 14.66 -14.02 -18.30
CA GLY A 21 15.88 -14.19 -17.52
C GLY A 21 15.76 -13.59 -16.12
N TRP A 22 16.88 -13.45 -15.41
CA TRP A 22 16.91 -13.02 -14.00
C TRP A 22 16.39 -11.60 -13.73
N LYS A 23 16.40 -10.69 -14.72
CA LYS A 23 15.95 -9.30 -14.53
C LYS A 23 14.42 -9.23 -14.42
N SER A 24 13.92 -8.59 -13.36
CA SER A 24 12.48 -8.43 -13.10
C SER A 24 11.78 -7.42 -14.00
N GLN A 25 12.43 -6.32 -14.38
CA GLN A 25 11.77 -5.22 -15.11
C GLN A 25 11.13 -5.61 -16.46
N PRO A 26 11.78 -6.42 -17.33
CA PRO A 26 11.15 -6.91 -18.56
C PRO A 26 9.90 -7.74 -18.28
N ALA A 27 9.95 -8.63 -17.28
CA ALA A 27 8.80 -9.45 -16.88
C ALA A 27 7.64 -8.60 -16.35
N ILE A 28 7.92 -7.64 -15.46
CA ILE A 28 6.92 -6.69 -14.94
C ILE A 28 6.22 -5.94 -16.08
N THR A 29 6.98 -5.52 -17.09
CA THR A 29 6.42 -4.83 -18.26
C THR A 29 5.45 -5.72 -19.02
N ARG A 30 5.83 -6.99 -19.27
CA ARG A 30 4.96 -7.94 -19.98
C ARG A 30 3.73 -8.34 -19.19
N VAL A 31 3.83 -8.43 -17.85
CA VAL A 31 2.66 -8.68 -16.98
C VAL A 31 1.66 -7.54 -17.14
N LYS A 32 2.11 -6.28 -17.06
CA LYS A 32 1.25 -5.11 -17.26
C LYS A 32 0.62 -5.06 -18.65
N GLU A 33 1.38 -5.39 -19.70
CA GLU A 33 0.85 -5.48 -21.07
C GLU A 33 -0.24 -6.54 -21.20
N ALA A 34 -0.05 -7.73 -20.62
CA ALA A 34 -1.02 -8.81 -20.65
C ALA A 34 -2.33 -8.43 -19.95
N VAL A 35 -2.24 -7.86 -18.74
CA VAL A 35 -3.41 -7.37 -18.00
C VAL A 35 -4.15 -6.29 -18.79
N ALA A 36 -3.42 -5.35 -19.42
CA ALA A 36 -4.03 -4.30 -20.24
C ALA A 36 -4.71 -4.86 -21.50
N GLU A 37 -4.12 -5.88 -22.15
CA GLU A 37 -4.71 -6.59 -23.28
C GLU A 37 -6.03 -7.26 -22.88
N ILE A 38 -6.03 -8.08 -21.82
CA ILE A 38 -7.20 -8.80 -21.31
C ILE A 38 -8.30 -7.82 -20.89
N THR A 39 -7.95 -6.78 -20.13
CA THR A 39 -8.90 -5.76 -19.67
C THR A 39 -9.54 -5.01 -20.83
N ARG A 40 -8.82 -4.81 -21.94
CA ARG A 40 -9.38 -4.20 -23.15
C ARG A 40 -10.43 -5.09 -23.81
N VAL A 41 -10.17 -6.40 -23.90
CA VAL A 41 -11.13 -7.38 -24.44
C VAL A 41 -12.37 -7.46 -23.56
N ALA A 42 -12.22 -7.38 -22.24
CA ALA A 42 -13.32 -7.45 -21.27
C ALA A 42 -14.42 -6.41 -21.48
N ARG A 43 -14.10 -5.27 -22.11
CA ARG A 43 -15.08 -4.22 -22.45
C ARG A 43 -16.07 -4.64 -23.54
N ARG A 44 -15.72 -5.65 -24.34
CA ARG A 44 -16.52 -6.12 -25.49
C ARG A 44 -17.02 -7.54 -25.27
N ASP A 45 -16.16 -8.40 -24.75
CA ASP A 45 -16.45 -9.82 -24.51
C ASP A 45 -15.87 -10.24 -23.15
N PRO A 46 -16.66 -10.13 -22.07
CA PRO A 46 -16.21 -10.49 -20.73
C PRO A 46 -15.89 -11.97 -20.56
N VAL A 47 -16.59 -12.87 -21.26
CA VAL A 47 -16.38 -14.33 -21.17
C VAL A 47 -15.06 -14.70 -21.85
N LEU A 48 -14.81 -14.15 -23.05
CA LEU A 48 -13.52 -14.33 -23.72
C LEU A 48 -12.36 -13.75 -22.91
N ALA A 49 -12.56 -12.58 -22.30
CA ALA A 49 -11.53 -11.99 -21.45
C ALA A 49 -11.24 -12.83 -20.20
N ALA A 50 -12.26 -13.44 -19.59
CA ALA A 50 -12.07 -14.37 -18.47
C ALA A 50 -11.32 -15.64 -18.90
N GLU A 51 -11.63 -16.19 -20.08
CA GLU A 51 -10.85 -17.29 -20.68
C GLU A 51 -9.37 -16.90 -20.88
N GLY A 52 -9.11 -15.67 -21.36
CA GLY A 52 -7.75 -15.12 -21.47
C GLY A 52 -7.07 -14.90 -20.12
N ALA A 53 -7.81 -14.49 -19.10
CA ALA A 53 -7.33 -14.32 -17.73
C ALA A 53 -6.89 -15.67 -17.12
N VAL A 54 -7.70 -16.71 -17.30
CA VAL A 54 -7.34 -18.09 -16.88
C VAL A 54 -6.07 -18.54 -17.61
N LEU A 55 -6.00 -18.35 -18.93
CA LEU A 55 -4.81 -18.69 -19.72
C LEU A 55 -3.55 -17.96 -19.27
N PHE A 56 -3.66 -16.69 -18.86
CA PHE A 56 -2.53 -15.94 -18.33
C PHE A 56 -2.06 -16.52 -16.99
N LEU A 57 -2.98 -16.82 -16.08
CA LEU A 57 -2.67 -17.37 -14.75
C LEU A 57 -2.03 -18.76 -14.83
N GLU A 58 -2.41 -19.60 -15.80
CA GLU A 58 -1.73 -20.86 -16.09
C GLU A 58 -0.28 -20.69 -16.55
N LYS A 59 0.03 -19.54 -17.18
CA LYS A 59 1.31 -19.32 -17.87
C LYS A 59 2.32 -18.50 -17.10
N VAL A 60 1.84 -17.64 -16.20
CA VAL A 60 2.69 -16.64 -15.56
C VAL A 60 3.76 -17.29 -14.68
N SER A 61 3.41 -18.27 -13.86
CA SER A 61 4.36 -18.90 -12.94
C SER A 61 5.50 -19.65 -13.66
N PRO A 62 5.22 -20.56 -14.62
CA PRO A 62 6.29 -21.22 -15.38
C PRO A 62 7.15 -20.25 -16.21
N ALA A 63 6.57 -19.15 -16.69
CA ALA A 63 7.31 -18.16 -17.46
C ALA A 63 8.34 -17.39 -16.60
N LEU A 64 8.02 -17.15 -15.33
CA LEU A 64 8.80 -16.35 -14.39
C LEU A 64 9.80 -17.17 -13.55
N GLN A 65 9.92 -18.48 -13.78
CA GLN A 65 10.73 -19.39 -12.95
C GLN A 65 12.22 -19.00 -12.78
N HIS A 66 12.77 -18.18 -13.68
CA HIS A 66 14.17 -17.73 -13.62
C HIS A 66 14.32 -16.25 -13.20
N VAL A 67 13.21 -15.55 -12.96
CA VAL A 67 13.24 -14.13 -12.56
C VAL A 67 13.64 -14.02 -11.10
N ASP A 68 14.55 -13.10 -10.78
CA ASP A 68 14.91 -12.79 -9.40
C ASP A 68 13.77 -12.01 -8.72
N GLY A 69 13.17 -12.65 -7.72
CA GLY A 69 12.09 -12.12 -6.89
C GLY A 69 12.55 -11.36 -5.65
N SER A 70 13.86 -11.30 -5.35
CA SER A 70 14.41 -10.79 -4.08
C SER A 70 13.97 -9.37 -3.72
N SER A 71 13.84 -8.49 -4.72
CA SER A 71 13.34 -7.12 -4.54
C SER A 71 11.84 -7.00 -4.19
N GLY A 72 11.07 -8.09 -4.31
CA GLY A 72 9.61 -8.09 -4.15
C GLY A 72 8.83 -7.39 -5.29
N ALA A 73 9.51 -6.73 -6.23
CA ALA A 73 8.86 -5.94 -7.27
C ALA A 73 8.04 -6.79 -8.26
N ILE A 74 8.58 -7.92 -8.70
CA ILE A 74 7.86 -8.86 -9.59
C ILE A 74 6.67 -9.49 -8.88
N GLY A 75 6.85 -9.95 -7.63
CA GLY A 75 5.76 -10.50 -6.82
C GLY A 75 4.62 -9.50 -6.63
N THR A 76 4.95 -8.24 -6.33
CA THR A 76 3.95 -7.15 -6.24
C THR A 76 3.20 -6.95 -7.56
N ALA A 77 3.90 -6.95 -8.70
CA ALA A 77 3.28 -6.80 -10.01
C ALA A 77 2.34 -7.97 -10.36
N VAL A 78 2.74 -9.21 -10.06
CA VAL A 78 1.91 -10.41 -10.30
C VAL A 78 0.72 -10.43 -9.35
N ASN A 79 0.90 -10.11 -8.07
CA ASN A 79 -0.20 -10.01 -7.10
C ASN A 79 -1.28 -9.01 -7.56
N HIS A 80 -0.88 -7.85 -8.09
CA HIS A 80 -1.82 -6.91 -8.70
C HIS A 80 -2.51 -7.48 -9.94
N ALA A 81 -1.79 -8.23 -10.78
CA ALA A 81 -2.39 -8.89 -11.94
C ALA A 81 -3.44 -9.93 -11.50
N VAL A 82 -3.13 -10.76 -10.50
CA VAL A 82 -4.06 -11.74 -9.92
C VAL A 82 -5.32 -11.06 -9.40
N ASP A 83 -5.20 -9.96 -8.64
CA ASP A 83 -6.38 -9.23 -8.12
C ASP A 83 -7.31 -8.74 -9.24
N VAL A 84 -6.73 -8.14 -10.28
CA VAL A 84 -7.51 -7.61 -11.43
C VAL A 84 -8.17 -8.74 -12.21
N LEU A 85 -7.41 -9.80 -12.51
CA LEU A 85 -7.87 -10.90 -13.35
C LEU A 85 -8.88 -11.79 -12.61
N ALA A 86 -8.69 -12.04 -11.31
CA ALA A 86 -9.65 -12.80 -10.52
C ALA A 86 -11.00 -12.08 -10.43
N ALA A 87 -11.01 -10.76 -10.25
CA ALA A 87 -12.25 -9.96 -10.26
C ALA A 87 -12.95 -10.00 -11.63
N LEU A 88 -12.17 -9.98 -12.73
CA LEU A 88 -12.69 -10.09 -14.10
C LEU A 88 -13.33 -11.46 -14.32
N ILE A 89 -12.64 -12.54 -13.95
CA ILE A 89 -13.18 -13.91 -14.05
C ILE A 89 -14.45 -14.02 -13.21
N ALA A 90 -14.44 -13.59 -11.95
CA ALA A 90 -15.60 -13.65 -11.05
C ALA A 90 -16.86 -12.98 -11.64
N ARG A 91 -16.70 -11.85 -12.34
CA ARG A 91 -17.83 -11.07 -12.91
C ARG A 91 -18.30 -11.55 -14.29
N ALA A 92 -17.55 -12.39 -14.98
CA ALA A 92 -17.91 -12.82 -16.34
C ALA A 92 -19.19 -13.69 -16.35
N PRO A 93 -20.19 -13.39 -17.20
CA PRO A 93 -21.45 -14.13 -17.26
C PRO A 93 -21.28 -15.41 -18.10
N ALA A 94 -20.54 -16.37 -17.57
CA ALA A 94 -20.33 -17.68 -18.17
C ALA A 94 -21.37 -18.70 -17.67
N ASP A 95 -21.71 -19.67 -18.52
CA ASP A 95 -22.46 -20.85 -18.07
C ASP A 95 -21.68 -21.69 -17.06
N ASP A 96 -22.39 -22.57 -16.36
CA ASP A 96 -21.82 -23.37 -15.27
C ASP A 96 -20.68 -24.28 -15.74
N ALA A 97 -20.80 -24.91 -16.92
CA ALA A 97 -19.79 -25.82 -17.46
C ALA A 97 -18.48 -25.09 -17.80
N THR A 98 -18.58 -23.89 -18.37
CA THR A 98 -17.44 -23.03 -18.67
C THR A 98 -16.78 -22.55 -17.39
N ARG A 99 -17.59 -22.13 -16.41
CA ARG A 99 -17.10 -21.70 -15.09
C ARG A 99 -16.35 -22.82 -14.37
N ASP A 100 -16.89 -24.03 -14.35
CA ASP A 100 -16.27 -25.19 -13.70
C ASP A 100 -14.95 -25.54 -14.38
N ARG A 101 -14.90 -25.51 -15.72
CA ARG A 101 -13.66 -25.72 -16.48
C ARG A 101 -12.58 -24.69 -16.14
N TRP A 102 -12.95 -23.41 -15.97
CA TRP A 102 -11.99 -22.39 -15.54
C TRP A 102 -11.41 -22.69 -14.17
N LEU A 103 -12.23 -23.09 -13.21
CA LEU A 103 -11.76 -23.37 -11.84
C LEU A 103 -10.86 -24.60 -11.78
N GLU A 104 -11.17 -25.68 -12.51
CA GLU A 104 -10.26 -26.85 -12.57
C GLU A 104 -8.90 -26.47 -13.16
N ARG A 105 -8.88 -25.69 -14.25
CA ARG A 105 -7.64 -25.20 -14.87
C ARG A 105 -6.82 -24.32 -13.94
N LEU A 106 -7.48 -23.41 -13.22
CA LEU A 106 -6.82 -22.57 -12.23
C LEU A 106 -6.31 -23.40 -11.04
N TRP A 107 -7.02 -24.44 -10.65
CA TRP A 107 -6.62 -25.34 -9.57
C TRP A 107 -5.37 -26.14 -9.95
N ASP A 108 -5.33 -26.68 -11.17
CA ASP A 108 -4.16 -27.37 -11.70
C ASP A 108 -2.95 -26.43 -11.78
N ALA A 109 -3.15 -25.19 -12.25
CA ALA A 109 -2.09 -24.17 -12.29
C ALA A 109 -1.57 -23.83 -10.89
N TYR A 110 -2.48 -23.69 -9.92
CA TYR A 110 -2.17 -23.36 -8.54
C TYR A 110 -1.36 -24.46 -7.84
N LEU A 111 -1.73 -25.74 -8.05
CA LEU A 111 -0.99 -26.88 -7.50
C LEU A 111 0.34 -27.14 -8.21
N GLY A 112 0.45 -26.77 -9.49
CA GLY A 112 1.64 -26.96 -10.31
C GLY A 112 2.75 -25.92 -10.08
N GLU A 113 2.55 -24.93 -9.21
CA GLU A 113 3.56 -23.90 -8.96
C GLU A 113 4.80 -24.44 -8.25
N THR A 114 5.97 -24.11 -8.80
CA THR A 114 7.27 -24.31 -8.11
C THR A 114 7.67 -23.09 -7.28
N ILE A 115 7.30 -21.90 -7.75
CA ILE A 115 7.42 -20.63 -7.04
C ILE A 115 6.00 -20.05 -6.94
N PRO A 116 5.53 -19.67 -5.74
CA PRO A 116 4.14 -19.30 -5.50
C PRO A 116 3.81 -17.88 -6.03
N TYR A 117 3.81 -17.70 -7.35
CA TYR A 117 3.50 -16.43 -7.99
C TYR A 117 1.99 -16.16 -8.05
N ILE A 118 1.16 -17.21 -8.09
CA ILE A 118 -0.31 -17.08 -8.12
C ILE A 118 -0.99 -17.54 -6.82
N GLU A 119 -0.24 -17.73 -5.72
CA GLU A 119 -0.80 -18.09 -4.40
C GLU A 119 -1.95 -17.16 -3.95
N ARG A 120 -1.87 -15.88 -4.32
CA ARG A 120 -2.89 -14.87 -4.02
C ARG A 120 -4.24 -15.19 -4.65
N LEU A 121 -4.29 -16.05 -5.67
CA LEU A 121 -5.52 -16.51 -6.29
C LEU A 121 -6.40 -17.27 -5.27
N GLY A 122 -5.78 -17.92 -4.28
CA GLY A 122 -6.47 -18.62 -3.22
C GLY A 122 -7.41 -17.72 -2.42
N ASP A 123 -7.02 -16.46 -2.20
CA ASP A 123 -7.85 -15.49 -1.50
C ASP A 123 -9.11 -15.11 -2.30
N HIS A 124 -9.08 -15.25 -3.63
CA HIS A 124 -10.20 -14.92 -4.50
C HIS A 124 -11.12 -16.10 -4.81
N TRP A 125 -10.79 -17.32 -4.36
CA TRP A 125 -11.44 -18.54 -4.82
C TRP A 125 -12.95 -18.57 -4.58
N GLY A 126 -13.40 -18.11 -3.41
CA GLY A 126 -14.82 -18.00 -3.09
C GLY A 126 -15.58 -17.08 -4.05
N ALA A 127 -14.97 -15.96 -4.46
CA ALA A 127 -15.55 -15.06 -5.46
C ALA A 127 -15.54 -15.68 -6.87
N LEU A 128 -14.47 -16.39 -7.23
CA LEU A 128 -14.36 -17.09 -8.52
C LEU A 128 -15.45 -18.15 -8.72
N CYS A 129 -15.92 -18.77 -7.62
CA CYS A 129 -17.02 -19.73 -7.66
C CYS A 129 -18.35 -19.14 -8.16
N ALA A 130 -18.56 -17.82 -8.04
CA ALA A 130 -19.74 -17.07 -8.47
C ALA A 130 -21.10 -17.46 -7.84
N THR A 131 -21.27 -18.70 -7.35
CA THR A 131 -22.48 -19.20 -6.70
C THR A 131 -22.14 -19.89 -5.38
N ARG A 132 -23.08 -19.84 -4.42
CA ARG A 132 -22.93 -20.52 -3.12
C ARG A 132 -22.79 -22.04 -3.27
N ALA A 133 -23.55 -22.63 -4.20
CA ALA A 133 -23.51 -24.07 -4.45
C ALA A 133 -22.13 -24.53 -4.93
N ARG A 134 -21.54 -23.81 -5.89
CA ARG A 134 -20.19 -24.11 -6.40
C ARG A 134 -19.12 -23.92 -5.32
N ALA A 135 -19.20 -22.83 -4.56
CA ALA A 135 -18.31 -22.60 -3.42
C ALA A 135 -18.42 -23.73 -2.39
N SER A 136 -19.62 -24.22 -2.09
CA SER A 136 -19.81 -25.35 -1.19
C SER A 136 -19.23 -26.66 -1.75
N GLY A 137 -19.32 -26.88 -3.07
CA GLY A 137 -18.69 -28.01 -3.74
C GLY A 137 -17.16 -28.01 -3.59
N TRP A 138 -16.53 -26.87 -3.84
CA TRP A 138 -15.08 -26.69 -3.61
C TRP A 138 -14.69 -26.85 -2.15
N ALA A 139 -15.47 -26.28 -1.22
CA ALA A 139 -15.23 -26.46 0.21
C ALA A 139 -15.27 -27.95 0.59
N ASN A 140 -16.27 -28.71 0.11
CA ASN A 140 -16.37 -30.15 0.37
C ASN A 140 -15.19 -30.95 -0.18
N ARG A 141 -14.66 -30.55 -1.34
CA ARG A 141 -13.48 -31.19 -1.95
C ARG A 141 -12.21 -30.95 -1.15
N LEU A 142 -12.02 -29.74 -0.61
CA LEU A 142 -10.75 -29.31 0.00
C LEU A 142 -10.68 -29.56 1.52
N LEU A 143 -11.83 -29.51 2.20
CA LEU A 143 -11.90 -29.57 3.66
C LEU A 143 -11.35 -30.87 4.28
N PRO A 144 -11.55 -32.08 3.69
CA PRO A 144 -10.95 -33.30 4.23
C PRO A 144 -9.42 -33.24 4.28
N THR A 145 -8.78 -32.76 3.21
CA THR A 145 -7.33 -32.61 3.14
C THR A 145 -6.83 -31.57 4.13
N LEU A 146 -7.53 -30.44 4.26
CA LEU A 146 -7.21 -29.41 5.26
C LEU A 146 -7.27 -29.97 6.69
N ARG A 147 -8.33 -30.71 7.03
CA ARG A 147 -8.47 -31.36 8.34
C ARG A 147 -7.32 -32.31 8.63
N THR A 148 -6.96 -33.15 7.68
CA THR A 148 -5.83 -34.07 7.82
C THR A 148 -4.51 -33.32 8.00
N ALA A 149 -4.27 -32.28 7.21
CA ALA A 149 -3.05 -31.48 7.29
C ALA A 149 -2.91 -30.74 8.63
N TRP A 150 -4.00 -30.23 9.20
CA TRP A 150 -3.99 -29.56 10.50
C TRP A 150 -4.01 -30.53 11.70
N ALA A 151 -4.52 -31.75 11.52
CA ALA A 151 -4.43 -32.80 12.52
C ALA A 151 -3.00 -33.35 12.66
N ASP A 152 -2.23 -33.39 11.56
CA ASP A 152 -0.83 -33.77 11.61
C ASP A 152 0.02 -32.68 12.28
N ARG A 153 0.55 -32.98 13.46
CA ARG A 153 1.39 -32.06 14.25
C ARG A 153 2.86 -32.12 13.85
N ARG A 154 3.22 -32.90 12.83
CA ARG A 154 4.59 -32.94 12.32
C ARG A 154 4.98 -31.59 11.71
N PRO A 155 6.15 -31.04 12.05
CA PRO A 155 6.66 -29.85 11.40
C PRO A 155 6.77 -30.04 9.88
N GLY A 156 6.42 -29.01 9.11
CA GLY A 156 6.53 -29.01 7.64
C GLY A 156 5.29 -29.43 6.88
N GLY A 157 4.22 -29.88 7.56
CA GLY A 157 2.91 -30.10 6.93
C GLY A 157 2.26 -28.77 6.54
N TYR A 158 2.12 -28.51 5.23
CA TYR A 158 1.38 -27.37 4.70
C TYR A 158 0.47 -27.83 3.56
N PHE A 159 -0.79 -27.38 3.58
CA PHE A 159 -1.71 -27.59 2.47
C PHE A 159 -1.87 -26.29 1.68
N PRO A 160 -1.34 -26.20 0.45
CA PRO A 160 -1.46 -25.01 -0.38
C PRO A 160 -2.92 -24.58 -0.65
N GLY A 161 -3.85 -25.54 -0.61
CA GLY A 161 -5.29 -25.30 -0.79
C GLY A 161 -6.01 -24.66 0.40
N THR A 162 -5.30 -24.34 1.50
CA THR A 162 -5.89 -23.75 2.71
C THR A 162 -6.67 -22.45 2.40
N PRO A 163 -6.09 -21.43 1.71
CA PRO A 163 -6.82 -20.19 1.42
C PRO A 163 -8.05 -20.43 0.54
N LEU A 164 -7.96 -21.35 -0.43
CA LEU A 164 -9.08 -21.70 -1.31
C LEU A 164 -10.23 -22.32 -0.52
N CYS A 165 -9.92 -23.22 0.42
CA CYS A 165 -10.90 -23.87 1.27
C CYS A 165 -11.63 -22.85 2.16
N LEU A 166 -10.89 -22.00 2.87
CA LEU A 166 -11.45 -20.97 3.76
C LEU A 166 -12.27 -19.93 2.98
N SER A 167 -11.76 -19.46 1.84
CA SER A 167 -12.48 -18.55 0.94
C SER A 167 -13.77 -19.18 0.40
N SER A 168 -13.75 -20.46 0.05
CA SER A 168 -14.93 -21.21 -0.41
C SER A 168 -15.99 -21.38 0.67
N LEU A 169 -15.59 -21.73 1.91
CA LEU A 169 -16.52 -21.84 3.04
C LEU A 169 -17.24 -20.51 3.30
N LEU A 170 -16.49 -19.40 3.28
CA LEU A 170 -17.07 -18.07 3.44
C LEU A 170 -18.07 -17.74 2.33
N ALA A 171 -17.69 -17.93 1.07
CA ALA A 171 -18.56 -17.65 -0.08
C ALA A 171 -19.80 -18.55 -0.13
N ALA A 172 -19.70 -19.78 0.37
CA ALA A 172 -20.84 -20.69 0.54
C ALA A 172 -21.80 -20.25 1.66
N GLY A 173 -21.40 -19.31 2.52
CA GLY A 173 -22.13 -18.92 3.73
C GLY A 173 -21.99 -19.89 4.89
N ARG A 174 -21.07 -20.86 4.81
CA ARG A 174 -20.79 -21.88 5.85
C ARG A 174 -19.88 -21.29 6.93
N CYS A 175 -20.30 -20.15 7.48
CA CYS A 175 -19.48 -19.32 8.38
C CYS A 175 -19.16 -20.04 9.70
N GLN A 176 -20.11 -20.80 10.27
CA GLN A 176 -19.86 -21.54 11.50
C GLN A 176 -18.81 -22.64 11.31
N GLU A 177 -18.93 -23.43 10.25
CA GLU A 177 -17.96 -24.49 9.95
C GLU A 177 -16.56 -23.93 9.64
N LEU A 178 -16.50 -22.74 9.02
CA LEU A 178 -15.25 -21.99 8.87
C LEU A 178 -14.62 -21.64 10.22
N LEU A 179 -15.43 -21.16 11.18
CA LEU A 179 -14.94 -20.86 12.52
C LEU A 179 -14.50 -22.13 13.26
N ASP A 180 -15.26 -23.22 13.12
CA ASP A 180 -14.96 -24.50 13.76
C ASP A 180 -13.64 -25.09 13.24
N ILE A 181 -13.40 -25.05 11.92
CA ILE A 181 -12.12 -25.55 11.37
C ILE A 181 -10.94 -24.67 11.82
N LEU A 182 -11.11 -23.34 11.90
CA LEU A 182 -10.06 -22.45 12.39
C LEU A 182 -9.67 -22.70 13.86
N GLN A 183 -10.55 -23.29 14.68
CA GLN A 183 -10.20 -23.68 16.05
C GLN A 183 -9.22 -24.86 16.08
N THR A 184 -9.17 -25.67 15.02
CA THR A 184 -8.25 -26.80 14.90
C THR A 184 -6.93 -26.42 14.24
N ALA A 185 -6.75 -25.15 13.83
CA ALA A 185 -5.52 -24.69 13.18
C ALA A 185 -4.30 -24.95 14.09
N PRO A 186 -3.18 -25.43 13.53
CA PRO A 186 -2.00 -25.81 14.33
C PRO A 186 -1.32 -24.61 15.00
N PHE A 187 -1.51 -23.41 14.46
CA PHE A 187 -0.97 -22.16 14.98
C PHE A 187 -1.93 -21.00 14.72
N VAL A 188 -1.83 -19.94 15.53
CA VAL A 188 -2.52 -18.68 15.26
C VAL A 188 -1.73 -17.92 14.21
N TRP A 189 -2.30 -17.76 13.02
CA TRP A 189 -1.69 -17.01 11.93
C TRP A 189 -2.70 -16.13 11.24
N TRP A 190 -2.36 -14.85 11.05
CA TRP A 190 -3.26 -13.87 10.46
C TRP A 190 -3.80 -14.29 9.09
N GLY A 191 -2.98 -14.99 8.28
CA GLY A 191 -3.37 -15.48 6.94
C GLY A 191 -4.64 -16.34 6.96
N ASP A 192 -4.82 -17.16 7.98
CA ASP A 192 -6.02 -17.98 8.17
C ASP A 192 -7.08 -17.23 8.97
N ARG A 193 -6.67 -16.54 10.04
CA ARG A 193 -7.57 -15.87 11.00
C ARG A 193 -8.39 -14.76 10.36
N GLN A 194 -7.88 -14.08 9.32
CA GLN A 194 -8.67 -13.09 8.57
C GLN A 194 -9.98 -13.66 8.02
N TRP A 195 -10.04 -14.96 7.70
CA TRP A 195 -11.26 -15.62 7.24
C TRP A 195 -12.28 -15.77 8.36
N GLY A 196 -11.83 -16.03 9.59
CA GLY A 196 -12.68 -16.07 10.78
C GLY A 196 -13.26 -14.69 11.10
N VAL A 197 -12.44 -13.64 10.99
CA VAL A 197 -12.90 -12.24 11.12
C VAL A 197 -14.01 -11.94 10.10
N ARG A 198 -13.80 -12.29 8.83
CA ARG A 198 -14.80 -12.11 7.76
C ARG A 198 -16.06 -12.94 8.01
N ALA A 199 -15.94 -14.17 8.49
CA ALA A 199 -17.08 -15.03 8.81
C ALA A 199 -17.92 -14.47 9.96
N LEU A 200 -17.29 -13.97 11.03
CA LEU A 200 -18.00 -13.30 12.13
C LEU A 200 -18.72 -12.04 11.65
N ALA A 201 -18.08 -11.23 10.80
CA ALA A 201 -18.70 -10.05 10.21
C ALA A 201 -19.90 -10.42 9.30
N ALA A 202 -19.77 -11.49 8.49
CA ALA A 202 -20.87 -11.99 7.65
C ALA A 202 -22.07 -12.51 8.47
N LEU A 203 -21.84 -12.97 9.70
CA LEU A 203 -22.90 -13.33 10.66
C LEU A 203 -23.48 -12.11 11.41
N GLY A 204 -23.02 -10.88 11.12
CA GLY A 204 -23.43 -9.66 11.82
C GLY A 204 -22.79 -9.48 13.20
N ARG A 205 -21.84 -10.33 13.58
CA ARG A 205 -21.18 -10.34 14.89
C ARG A 205 -19.96 -9.42 14.89
N ILE A 206 -20.19 -8.13 14.67
CA ILE A 206 -19.14 -7.14 14.39
C ILE A 206 -18.13 -7.02 15.55
N ASP A 207 -18.59 -6.86 16.79
CA ASP A 207 -17.69 -6.73 17.95
C ASP A 207 -16.82 -7.96 18.15
N GLU A 208 -17.39 -9.15 17.92
CA GLU A 208 -16.66 -10.41 17.99
C GLU A 208 -15.62 -10.53 16.88
N ALA A 209 -15.94 -10.07 15.66
CA ALA A 209 -14.98 -10.02 14.56
C ALA A 209 -13.75 -9.16 14.93
N ILE A 210 -13.99 -7.98 15.51
CA ILE A 210 -12.91 -7.06 15.93
C ILE A 210 -12.11 -7.64 17.10
N ALA A 211 -12.75 -8.22 18.10
CA ALA A 211 -12.08 -8.90 19.21
C ALA A 211 -11.23 -10.08 18.71
N TYR A 212 -11.78 -10.90 17.80
CA TYR A 212 -11.09 -12.02 17.18
C TYR A 212 -9.87 -11.56 16.39
N ALA A 213 -9.98 -10.45 15.64
CA ALA A 213 -8.87 -9.86 14.90
C ALA A 213 -7.73 -9.41 15.83
N ARG A 214 -8.06 -8.69 16.91
CA ARG A 214 -7.09 -8.23 17.93
C ARG A 214 -6.38 -9.40 18.61
N ALA A 215 -7.09 -10.49 18.88
CA ALA A 215 -6.53 -11.72 19.46
C ALA A 215 -5.68 -12.55 18.48
N SER A 216 -5.60 -12.15 17.21
CA SER A 216 -4.91 -12.92 16.15
C SER A 216 -3.52 -12.39 15.79
N LEU A 217 -3.04 -11.34 16.45
CA LEU A 217 -1.72 -10.77 16.18
C LEU A 217 -0.61 -11.61 16.85
N GLY A 218 0.26 -12.20 16.03
CA GLY A 218 1.54 -12.72 16.48
C GLY A 218 2.60 -11.61 16.61
N PRO A 219 3.73 -11.87 17.30
CA PRO A 219 4.82 -10.90 17.46
C PRO A 219 5.42 -10.39 16.13
N ASN A 220 5.25 -11.15 15.05
CA ASN A 220 5.83 -10.85 13.73
C ASN A 220 4.80 -10.33 12.72
N ASP A 221 3.53 -10.16 13.10
CA ASP A 221 2.48 -9.74 12.17
C ASP A 221 2.47 -8.22 11.99
N GLY A 222 2.57 -7.76 10.74
CA GLY A 222 2.44 -6.35 10.39
C GLY A 222 1.01 -5.84 10.66
N PRO A 223 0.81 -4.90 11.61
CA PRO A 223 -0.53 -4.51 12.08
C PRO A 223 -1.42 -3.91 10.97
N GLY A 224 -0.84 -3.27 9.95
CA GLY A 224 -1.57 -2.65 8.84
C GLY A 224 -2.49 -3.57 8.02
N ARG A 225 -2.24 -4.89 7.93
CA ARG A 225 -3.20 -5.81 7.24
C ARG A 225 -4.46 -6.04 8.07
N MET A 226 -4.28 -6.23 9.38
CA MET A 226 -5.40 -6.39 10.30
C MET A 226 -6.19 -5.09 10.42
N ALA A 227 -5.50 -3.95 10.56
CA ALA A 227 -6.13 -2.65 10.65
C ALA A 227 -7.02 -2.37 9.43
N ARG A 228 -6.57 -2.70 8.20
CA ARG A 228 -7.38 -2.56 6.98
C ARG A 228 -8.67 -3.38 7.04
N LEU A 229 -8.61 -4.65 7.43
CA LEU A 229 -9.80 -5.50 7.49
C LEU A 229 -10.78 -5.02 8.57
N CYS A 230 -10.27 -4.66 9.75
CA CYS A 230 -11.08 -4.10 10.83
C CYS A 230 -11.73 -2.78 10.44
N GLU A 231 -10.98 -1.88 9.79
CA GLU A 231 -11.49 -0.62 9.26
C GLU A 231 -12.63 -0.86 8.27
N GLU A 232 -12.43 -1.75 7.28
CA GLU A 232 -13.43 -2.09 6.27
C GLU A 232 -14.73 -2.62 6.90
N ILE A 233 -14.62 -3.51 7.89
CA ILE A 233 -15.76 -4.09 8.59
C ILE A 233 -16.52 -3.04 9.40
N LEU A 234 -15.82 -2.19 10.15
CA LEU A 234 -16.45 -1.13 10.94
C LEU A 234 -17.13 -0.08 10.05
N LEU A 235 -16.50 0.29 8.93
CA LEU A 235 -17.09 1.21 7.96
C LEU A 235 -18.36 0.61 7.33
N ALA A 236 -18.33 -0.66 6.93
CA ALA A 236 -19.50 -1.36 6.38
C ALA A 236 -20.64 -1.47 7.40
N ALA A 237 -20.31 -1.57 8.70
CA ALA A 237 -21.27 -1.55 9.80
C ALA A 237 -21.75 -0.14 10.21
N GLY A 238 -21.34 0.92 9.51
CA GLY A 238 -21.70 2.31 9.83
C GLY A 238 -20.99 2.90 11.06
N ARG A 239 -19.98 2.22 11.61
CA ARG A 239 -19.23 2.61 12.82
C ARG A 239 -18.00 3.46 12.47
N ALA A 240 -18.20 4.48 11.63
CA ALA A 240 -17.09 5.25 11.05
C ALA A 240 -16.23 5.99 12.09
N ASN A 241 -16.80 6.45 13.20
CA ASN A 241 -16.03 7.13 14.25
C ASN A 241 -15.06 6.18 14.98
N GLU A 242 -15.46 4.93 15.18
CA GLU A 242 -14.61 3.90 15.78
C GLU A 242 -13.56 3.40 14.80
N ALA A 243 -13.95 3.16 13.55
CA ALA A 243 -13.01 2.82 12.47
C ALA A 243 -11.89 3.86 12.38
N TYR A 244 -12.27 5.15 12.44
CA TYR A 244 -11.34 6.26 12.44
C TYR A 244 -10.37 6.20 13.62
N ARG A 245 -10.92 6.17 14.84
CA ARG A 245 -10.14 6.24 16.08
C ARG A 245 -9.15 5.09 16.23
N ASP A 246 -9.58 3.86 15.90
CA ASP A 246 -8.83 2.66 16.25
C ASP A 246 -7.94 2.16 15.09
N TYR A 247 -8.29 2.46 13.84
CA TYR A 247 -7.67 1.81 12.68
C TYR A 247 -7.25 2.73 11.53
N ALA A 248 -7.79 3.95 11.39
CA ALA A 248 -7.58 4.74 10.18
C ALA A 248 -6.11 5.03 9.86
N ILE A 249 -5.28 5.33 10.87
CA ILE A 249 -3.88 5.67 10.64
C ILE A 249 -3.10 4.44 10.15
N GLU A 250 -3.15 3.35 10.93
CA GLU A 250 -2.44 2.10 10.63
C GLU A 250 -2.93 1.44 9.33
N ALA A 251 -4.24 1.52 9.04
CA ALA A 251 -4.82 0.94 7.84
C ALA A 251 -4.44 1.69 6.54
N ASN A 252 -4.14 2.98 6.63
CA ASN A 252 -3.97 3.86 5.47
C ASN A 252 -2.57 4.49 5.37
N TRP A 253 -1.61 3.97 6.14
CA TRP A 253 -0.23 4.39 6.02
C TRP A 253 0.30 4.14 4.60
N GLY A 254 0.91 5.15 4.00
CA GLY A 254 1.25 5.18 2.58
C GLY A 254 2.67 5.65 2.32
N MET A 255 3.03 5.76 1.04
CA MET A 255 4.38 6.13 0.59
C MET A 255 4.78 7.57 0.97
N SER A 256 3.82 8.45 1.25
CA SER A 256 4.08 9.81 1.71
C SER A 256 3.00 10.29 2.68
N ARG A 257 3.36 11.24 3.55
CA ARG A 257 2.46 11.83 4.55
C ARG A 257 1.22 12.45 3.91
N LEU A 258 1.40 13.19 2.80
CA LEU A 258 0.29 13.76 2.05
C LEU A 258 -0.62 12.70 1.41
N ALA A 259 -0.06 11.60 0.91
CA ALA A 259 -0.86 10.50 0.38
C ALA A 259 -1.68 9.82 1.48
N THR A 260 -1.08 9.57 2.64
CA THR A 260 -1.77 9.04 3.83
C THR A 260 -2.93 9.95 4.25
N PHE A 261 -2.67 11.26 4.41
CA PHE A 261 -3.71 12.23 4.73
C PHE A 261 -4.87 12.19 3.72
N ARG A 262 -4.57 12.24 2.41
CA ARG A 262 -5.60 12.27 1.36
C ARG A 262 -6.44 10.99 1.31
N VAL A 263 -5.87 9.84 1.65
CA VAL A 263 -6.64 8.58 1.73
C VAL A 263 -7.59 8.63 2.92
N ILE A 264 -7.11 9.04 4.10
CA ILE A 264 -7.93 9.13 5.32
C ILE A 264 -9.04 10.18 5.14
N ALA A 265 -8.70 11.41 4.73
CA ALA A 265 -9.68 12.48 4.53
C ALA A 265 -10.81 12.09 3.54
N ARG A 266 -10.49 11.29 2.52
CA ARG A 266 -11.48 10.77 1.57
C ARG A 266 -12.37 9.66 2.16
N LYS A 267 -11.82 8.79 3.01
CA LYS A 267 -12.59 7.73 3.70
C LYS A 267 -13.48 8.29 4.80
N TYR A 268 -13.07 9.39 5.43
CA TYR A 268 -13.75 10.01 6.56
C TYR A 268 -14.17 11.47 6.26
N PRO A 269 -15.09 11.69 5.29
CA PRO A 269 -15.46 13.04 4.86
C PRO A 269 -16.21 13.84 5.94
N HIS A 270 -16.71 13.19 6.99
CA HIS A 270 -17.36 13.84 8.13
C HIS A 270 -16.38 14.35 9.19
N LYS A 271 -15.08 14.07 9.05
CA LYS A 271 -14.03 14.54 9.95
C LYS A 271 -13.41 15.82 9.41
N ASP A 272 -13.12 16.75 10.31
CA ASP A 272 -12.41 17.98 9.95
C ASP A 272 -10.96 17.67 9.53
N ASN A 273 -10.51 18.31 8.45
CA ASN A 273 -9.17 18.07 7.90
C ASN A 273 -8.05 18.50 8.86
N ALA A 274 -8.24 19.56 9.65
CA ALA A 274 -7.24 19.98 10.62
C ALA A 274 -7.17 18.99 11.80
N ALA A 275 -8.30 18.42 12.22
CA ALA A 275 -8.32 17.33 13.20
C ALA A 275 -7.59 16.09 12.68
N ILE A 276 -7.85 15.66 11.43
CA ILE A 276 -7.14 14.51 10.82
C ILE A 276 -5.64 14.74 10.80
N LEU A 277 -5.20 15.94 10.37
CA LEU A 277 -3.79 16.26 10.34
C LEU A 277 -3.17 16.24 11.74
N ARG A 278 -3.88 16.74 12.76
CA ARG A 278 -3.40 16.72 14.15
C ARG A 278 -3.19 15.30 14.66
N ASP A 279 -4.17 14.42 14.47
CA ASP A 279 -4.07 13.01 14.90
C ASP A 279 -2.89 12.30 14.21
N LEU A 280 -2.65 12.61 12.94
CA LEU A 280 -1.52 12.09 12.16
C LEU A 280 -0.15 12.63 12.62
N ILE A 281 -0.09 13.87 13.10
CA ILE A 281 1.12 14.44 13.70
C ILE A 281 1.40 13.73 15.03
N GLU A 282 0.38 13.59 15.87
CA GLU A 282 0.47 12.92 17.18
C GLU A 282 0.88 11.45 17.05
N SER A 283 0.49 10.77 15.96
CA SER A 283 0.88 9.38 15.72
C SER A 283 2.35 9.19 15.34
N THR A 284 3.12 10.25 15.10
CA THR A 284 4.56 10.16 14.77
C THR A 284 5.41 11.16 15.55
N PRO A 285 5.60 10.94 16.87
CA PRO A 285 6.42 11.82 17.69
C PRO A 285 7.88 11.85 17.19
N GLY A 286 8.46 13.06 17.11
CA GLY A 286 9.80 13.30 16.57
C GLY A 286 9.84 13.54 15.05
N ASP A 287 8.77 13.19 14.34
CA ASP A 287 8.64 13.26 12.89
C ASP A 287 7.67 14.37 12.43
N GLU A 288 7.29 15.28 13.32
CA GLU A 288 6.30 16.34 13.07
C GLU A 288 6.59 17.18 11.82
N GLY A 289 7.85 17.55 11.59
CA GLY A 289 8.31 18.31 10.43
C GLY A 289 8.00 17.63 9.08
N LYS A 290 7.82 16.30 9.05
CA LYS A 290 7.43 15.56 7.84
C LYS A 290 5.99 15.86 7.40
N TRP A 291 5.16 16.45 8.28
CA TRP A 291 3.80 16.88 7.97
C TRP A 291 3.71 18.32 7.45
N PHE A 292 4.83 19.05 7.37
CA PHE A 292 4.89 20.44 6.86
C PHE A 292 4.18 20.62 5.52
N ALA A 293 4.51 19.78 4.54
CA ALA A 293 3.95 19.88 3.20
C ALA A 293 2.42 19.68 3.21
N THR A 294 1.92 18.77 4.06
CA THR A 294 0.49 18.53 4.23
C THR A 294 -0.20 19.74 4.87
N ALA A 295 0.35 20.31 5.94
CA ALA A 295 -0.18 21.52 6.59
C ALA A 295 -0.26 22.70 5.62
N LYS A 296 0.81 22.93 4.84
CA LYS A 296 0.88 23.97 3.81
C LYS A 296 -0.17 23.77 2.73
N ASP A 297 -0.35 22.53 2.22
CA ASP A 297 -1.33 22.23 1.18
C ASP A 297 -2.78 22.41 1.66
N LEU A 298 -3.03 22.29 2.96
CA LEU A 298 -4.32 22.60 3.60
C LEU A 298 -4.51 24.09 3.90
N GLY A 299 -3.51 24.94 3.63
CA GLY A 299 -3.56 26.37 3.97
C GLY A 299 -3.35 26.67 5.46
N LEU A 300 -2.97 25.69 6.27
CA LEU A 300 -2.69 25.84 7.70
C LEU A 300 -1.26 26.36 7.89
N LEU A 301 -1.00 27.60 7.45
CA LEU A 301 0.35 28.14 7.34
C LEU A 301 1.05 28.31 8.69
N ASP A 302 0.35 28.76 9.73
CA ASP A 302 0.92 28.88 11.08
C ASP A 302 1.34 27.52 11.63
N LEU A 303 0.51 26.49 11.44
CA LEU A 303 0.84 25.12 11.81
C LEU A 303 2.04 24.62 11.00
N ALA A 304 2.09 24.89 9.70
CA ALA A 304 3.22 24.51 8.86
C ALA A 304 4.53 25.12 9.40
N VAL A 305 4.55 26.41 9.74
CA VAL A 305 5.72 27.05 10.37
C VAL A 305 6.10 26.35 11.67
N GLN A 306 5.13 26.11 12.57
CA GLN A 306 5.39 25.40 13.83
C GLN A 306 6.03 24.02 13.60
N LEU A 307 5.51 23.24 12.66
CA LEU A 307 6.05 21.91 12.32
C LEU A 307 7.47 22.02 11.77
N ALA A 308 7.73 23.01 10.90
CA ALA A 308 9.05 23.24 10.32
C ALA A 308 10.12 23.57 11.38
N HIS A 309 9.76 24.19 12.51
CA HIS A 309 10.70 24.48 13.58
C HIS A 309 10.80 23.39 14.65
N ARG A 310 9.77 22.55 14.77
CA ARG A 310 9.64 21.55 15.84
C ARG A 310 10.52 20.33 15.62
N SER A 311 10.57 19.81 14.39
CA SER A 311 11.42 18.67 14.05
C SER A 311 11.88 18.71 12.59
N PRO A 312 12.87 17.88 12.21
CA PRO A 312 13.49 17.95 10.90
C PRO A 312 12.49 17.89 9.74
N CYS A 313 12.59 18.88 8.85
CA CYS A 313 11.86 18.94 7.60
C CYS A 313 12.85 19.09 6.44
N ASP A 314 12.56 18.47 5.30
CA ASP A 314 13.46 18.49 4.14
C ASP A 314 13.75 19.94 3.68
N PRO A 315 15.01 20.40 3.70
CA PRO A 315 15.36 21.78 3.35
C PRO A 315 14.96 22.18 1.93
N LYS A 316 15.00 21.25 0.97
CA LYS A 316 14.58 21.52 -0.42
C LYS A 316 13.08 21.80 -0.50
N THR A 317 12.28 21.10 0.30
CA THR A 317 10.84 21.35 0.44
C THR A 317 10.55 22.71 1.08
N LEU A 318 11.28 23.07 2.14
CA LEU A 318 11.16 24.38 2.78
C LEU A 318 11.55 25.53 1.83
N ASN A 319 12.69 25.40 1.14
CA ASN A 319 13.15 26.38 0.15
C ASN A 319 12.11 26.62 -0.96
N ARG A 320 11.50 25.55 -1.48
CA ARG A 320 10.44 25.66 -2.47
C ARG A 320 9.23 26.41 -1.90
N ALA A 321 8.79 26.07 -0.69
CA ALA A 321 7.65 26.71 -0.05
C ALA A 321 7.90 28.21 0.22
N ALA A 322 9.10 28.58 0.68
CA ALA A 322 9.47 29.98 0.89
C ALA A 322 9.44 30.77 -0.43
N ARG A 323 10.01 30.20 -1.50
CA ARG A 323 9.98 30.82 -2.83
C ARG A 323 8.56 31.00 -3.36
N ASP A 324 7.72 29.96 -3.25
CA ASP A 324 6.34 29.97 -3.77
C ASP A 324 5.45 31.01 -3.05
N ARG A 325 5.81 31.38 -1.81
CA ARG A 325 5.07 32.35 -0.99
C ARG A 325 5.75 33.71 -0.85
N ALA A 326 6.95 33.90 -1.41
CA ALA A 326 7.77 35.10 -1.19
C ALA A 326 7.06 36.44 -1.47
N THR A 327 6.11 36.47 -2.41
CA THR A 327 5.35 37.67 -2.76
C THR A 327 3.99 37.76 -2.07
N THR A 328 3.36 36.63 -1.80
CA THR A 328 1.98 36.56 -1.29
C THR A 328 1.91 36.51 0.23
N ASP A 329 2.94 35.96 0.87
CA ASP A 329 3.09 35.88 2.31
C ASP A 329 4.59 35.91 2.69
N PRO A 330 5.19 37.11 2.72
CA PRO A 330 6.61 37.26 3.05
C PRO A 330 6.96 36.81 4.47
N ALA A 331 6.02 36.91 5.43
CA ALA A 331 6.25 36.47 6.81
C ALA A 331 6.38 34.94 6.88
N PHE A 332 5.51 34.20 6.22
CA PHE A 332 5.64 32.74 6.10
C PHE A 332 6.93 32.34 5.39
N ALA A 333 7.26 33.02 4.27
CA ALA A 333 8.47 32.73 3.51
C ALA A 333 9.74 32.94 4.34
N HIS A 334 9.75 33.95 5.20
CA HIS A 334 10.85 34.26 6.12
C HIS A 334 11.10 33.12 7.12
N GLU A 335 10.07 32.71 7.89
CA GLU A 335 10.26 31.69 8.93
C GLU A 335 10.62 30.32 8.33
N VAL A 336 10.01 29.93 7.21
CA VAL A 336 10.33 28.66 6.53
C VAL A 336 11.75 28.66 5.95
N ALA A 337 12.23 29.79 5.43
CA ALA A 337 13.61 29.92 4.95
C ALA A 337 14.63 29.83 6.10
N LEU A 338 14.32 30.42 7.26
CA LEU A 338 15.16 30.30 8.46
C LEU A 338 15.14 28.88 9.03
N ALA A 339 13.99 28.21 9.03
CA ALA A 339 13.91 26.79 9.38
C ALA A 339 14.78 25.93 8.46
N SER A 340 14.79 26.22 7.15
CA SER A 340 15.64 25.53 6.17
C SER A 340 17.13 25.69 6.50
N LEU A 341 17.59 26.94 6.72
CA LEU A 341 18.97 27.21 7.12
C LEU A 341 19.36 26.50 8.42
N ARG A 342 18.45 26.47 9.41
CA ARG A 342 18.68 25.76 10.66
C ARG A 342 18.90 24.27 10.42
N TRP A 343 18.00 23.60 9.70
CA TRP A 343 18.13 22.16 9.44
C TRP A 343 19.37 21.83 8.61
N LEU A 344 19.70 22.66 7.62
CA LEU A 344 20.95 22.54 6.87
C LEU A 344 22.16 22.63 7.80
N SER A 345 22.18 23.60 8.73
CA SER A 345 23.26 23.78 9.71
C SER A 345 23.33 22.65 10.74
N GLU A 346 22.22 21.94 10.97
CA GLU A 346 22.19 20.75 11.82
C GLU A 346 22.55 19.47 11.05
N GLY A 347 22.88 19.57 9.76
CA GLY A 347 23.31 18.45 8.91
C GLY A 347 22.18 17.66 8.25
N TRP A 348 20.95 18.19 8.25
CA TRP A 348 19.80 17.55 7.62
C TRP A 348 19.68 17.86 6.13
N GLY A 349 19.08 16.91 5.40
CA GLY A 349 18.76 17.02 3.97
C GLY A 349 19.44 15.94 3.12
N TYR A 350 18.84 15.63 1.98
CA TYR A 350 19.37 14.62 1.05
C TYR A 350 20.01 15.29 -0.17
N GLU A 351 21.26 14.90 -0.49
CA GLU A 351 22.05 15.43 -1.61
C GLU A 351 22.05 16.97 -1.63
N ILE A 352 22.37 17.58 -0.48
CA ILE A 352 22.42 19.03 -0.32
C ILE A 352 23.63 19.60 -1.04
N THR A 353 23.42 20.71 -1.75
CA THR A 353 24.45 21.47 -2.46
C THR A 353 24.55 22.90 -1.91
N GLY A 354 25.62 23.62 -2.29
CA GLY A 354 25.77 25.03 -1.88
C GLY A 354 24.66 25.92 -2.42
N LEU A 355 24.05 25.55 -3.55
CA LEU A 355 22.90 26.25 -4.10
C LEU A 355 21.67 26.15 -3.18
N ASP A 356 21.46 25.01 -2.51
CA ASP A 356 20.34 24.85 -1.57
C ASP A 356 20.49 25.78 -0.36
N VAL A 357 21.72 25.93 0.14
CA VAL A 357 22.07 26.86 1.24
C VAL A 357 21.87 28.32 0.81
N LEU A 358 22.40 28.69 -0.36
CA LEU A 358 22.25 30.06 -0.90
C LEU A 358 20.78 30.39 -1.18
N THR A 359 20.01 29.44 -1.70
CA THR A 359 18.56 29.63 -1.95
C THR A 359 17.82 29.95 -0.66
N ALA A 360 18.11 29.23 0.43
CA ALA A 360 17.51 29.48 1.74
C ALA A 360 17.90 30.86 2.28
N TYR A 361 19.19 31.21 2.20
CA TYR A 361 19.71 32.52 2.61
C TYR A 361 19.10 33.69 1.86
N GLU A 362 19.03 33.59 0.53
CA GLU A 362 18.46 34.64 -0.31
C GLU A 362 16.95 34.80 -0.08
N ALA A 363 16.23 33.69 0.12
CA ALA A 363 14.81 33.72 0.47
C ALA A 363 14.58 34.41 1.84
N ALA A 364 15.34 34.02 2.87
CA ALA A 364 15.23 34.62 4.21
C ALA A 364 15.54 36.13 4.18
N THR A 365 16.61 36.53 3.50
CA THR A 365 17.03 37.93 3.43
C THR A 365 16.03 38.78 2.64
N ARG A 366 15.50 38.26 1.53
CA ARG A 366 14.49 38.96 0.73
C ARG A 366 13.19 39.14 1.50
N ALA A 367 12.74 38.07 2.16
CA ALA A 367 11.54 38.10 2.98
C ALA A 367 11.70 39.04 4.18
N ALA A 368 12.87 39.06 4.82
CA ALA A 368 13.19 39.98 5.91
C ALA A 368 13.07 41.46 5.49
N ARG A 369 13.54 41.82 4.29
CA ARG A 369 13.37 43.18 3.74
C ARG A 369 11.91 43.54 3.51
N ALA A 370 11.11 42.59 3.04
CA ALA A 370 9.70 42.82 2.79
C ALA A 370 8.89 43.05 4.09
N ILE A 371 9.36 42.52 5.23
CA ILE A 371 8.70 42.66 6.54
C ILE A 371 9.45 43.57 7.51
N GLY A 372 10.57 44.19 7.11
CA GLY A 372 11.33 45.17 7.89
C GLY A 372 12.09 44.59 9.10
N CYS A 373 12.65 43.38 9.00
CA CYS A 373 13.36 42.70 10.09
C CYS A 373 14.79 42.25 9.73
N GLU A 374 15.46 42.98 8.85
CA GLU A 374 16.77 42.62 8.29
C GLU A 374 17.85 42.39 9.35
N ASP A 375 18.01 43.31 10.31
CA ASP A 375 19.08 43.24 11.31
C ASP A 375 18.90 42.01 12.22
N ALA A 376 17.68 41.78 12.69
CA ALA A 376 17.33 40.61 13.49
C ALA A 376 17.55 39.30 12.71
N THR A 377 17.20 39.29 11.42
CA THR A 377 17.42 38.14 10.54
C THR A 377 18.91 37.86 10.34
N ARG A 378 19.70 38.91 10.09
CA ARG A 378 21.16 38.81 9.96
C ARG A 378 21.79 38.22 11.22
N ALA A 379 21.37 38.68 12.40
CA ALA A 379 21.85 38.12 13.67
C ALA A 379 21.50 36.63 13.84
N ARG A 380 20.26 36.22 13.50
CA ARG A 380 19.85 34.79 13.52
C ARG A 380 20.71 33.95 12.58
N ILE A 381 20.99 34.44 11.37
CA ILE A 381 21.82 33.71 10.38
C ILE A 381 23.27 33.60 10.84
N LEU A 382 23.84 34.66 11.43
CA LEU A 382 25.19 34.62 12.00
C LEU A 382 25.31 33.55 13.10
N ALA A 383 24.33 33.47 14.00
CA ALA A 383 24.30 32.44 15.03
C ALA A 383 24.23 31.01 14.46
N LEU A 384 23.49 30.80 13.35
CA LEU A 384 23.46 29.51 12.65
C LEU A 384 24.82 29.16 12.02
N VAL A 385 25.53 30.15 11.48
CA VAL A 385 26.86 29.97 10.88
C VAL A 385 27.92 29.68 11.95
N GLU A 386 27.85 30.34 13.10
CA GLU A 386 28.75 30.09 14.24
C GLU A 386 28.50 28.72 14.87
N GLY A 387 27.24 28.29 14.92
CA GLY A 387 26.81 27.01 15.49
C GLY A 387 26.69 25.86 14.50
N ASP A 388 27.24 25.98 13.27
CA ASP A 388 27.06 25.00 12.21
C ASP A 388 27.66 23.62 12.58
N ARG A 389 26.79 22.60 12.56
CA ARG A 389 27.10 21.19 12.86
C ARG A 389 27.02 20.31 11.60
N SER A 390 26.77 20.88 10.44
CA SER A 390 26.78 20.15 9.18
C SER A 390 28.17 19.54 8.92
N PRO A 391 28.28 18.44 8.17
CA PRO A 391 29.57 17.82 7.88
C PRO A 391 30.57 18.82 7.30
N GLY A 392 31.68 19.05 8.01
CA GLY A 392 32.71 20.01 7.61
C GLY A 392 32.34 21.49 7.78
N ALA A 393 31.29 21.81 8.54
CA ALA A 393 30.72 23.16 8.65
C ALA A 393 30.37 23.74 7.26
N PHE A 394 29.73 22.90 6.44
CA PHE A 394 29.42 23.17 5.04
C PHE A 394 28.58 24.44 4.86
N VAL A 395 27.58 24.66 5.73
CA VAL A 395 26.73 25.86 5.67
C VAL A 395 27.55 27.11 5.96
N ALA A 396 28.42 27.07 6.96
CA ALA A 396 29.32 28.17 7.30
C ALA A 396 30.28 28.49 6.15
N GLN A 397 30.88 27.47 5.52
CA GLN A 397 31.75 27.65 4.35
C GLN A 397 31.03 28.38 3.21
N VAL A 398 29.76 28.04 2.96
CA VAL A 398 28.97 28.67 1.89
C VAL A 398 28.56 30.10 2.22
N LEU A 399 28.20 30.38 3.49
CA LEU A 399 27.61 31.68 3.88
C LEU A 399 28.60 32.73 4.36
N ARG A 400 29.76 32.37 4.93
CA ARG A 400 30.76 33.35 5.41
C ARG A 400 31.15 34.41 4.37
N PRO A 401 31.43 34.07 3.10
CA PRO A 401 31.74 35.07 2.08
C PRO A 401 30.58 36.05 1.81
N ARG A 402 29.33 35.57 1.95
CA ARG A 402 28.12 36.40 1.75
C ARG A 402 27.83 37.32 2.94
N LEU A 403 28.33 36.97 4.12
CA LEU A 403 28.13 37.72 5.36
C LEU A 403 29.27 38.71 5.66
N GLY A 404 30.35 38.69 4.88
CA GLY A 404 31.55 39.50 5.10
C GLY A 404 32.42 39.00 6.24
N LEU A 405 32.35 37.70 6.54
CA LEU A 405 33.15 37.03 7.55
C LEU A 405 34.37 36.38 6.89
N ALA A 406 35.55 36.55 7.50
CA ALA A 406 36.81 35.96 7.04
C ALA A 406 36.88 34.44 7.27
#